data_AF-A0A929XSP9-F1
#
_entry.id   AF-A0A929XSP9-F1
#
_cell.length_a   1.000
_cell.length_b   1.000
_cell.length_c   1.000
_cell.angle_alpha   90.00
_cell.angle_beta   90.00
_cell.angle_gamma   90.00
#
_symmetry.space_group_name_H-M   'P 1'
#
loop_
_entity.id
_entity.type
_entity.pdbx_description
1 polymer ?
#
loop_
_entity_poly.entity_id
_entity_poly.type
_entity_poly.pdbx_seq_one_letter_code
_entity_poly.pdbx_strand_id
1 'polypeptide(L)'
;MKAEQSVGSYYVDIIKEELNVKEVRFTDDVRDFTSYTFKPQLRTVGPKYGKSLGAIKEYLQELDGNAAMDELNEKGELRFTAGGAEVVLTKEDLLIDVTQKEGFMSEEDYGITVVIDTNLTPELMDEGYVAEIISKIQTTRKEIGLEVMDHIRVSLTGSDKLKAVVENQVEPITTKVLADAILFDTDVKNAKEWDINGEKLRIGVEKI
;
A
#
# COMPACT_ATOMS: atom_id res chain seq x y z
N MET A 1 0.03 -6.89 -11.68
CA MET A 1 -1.13 -6.79 -12.59
C MET A 1 -1.19 -8.03 -13.46
N LYS A 2 -2.36 -8.66 -13.59
CA LYS A 2 -2.58 -9.76 -14.54
C LYS A 2 -3.33 -9.23 -15.76
N ALA A 3 -2.75 -9.36 -16.94
CA ALA A 3 -3.34 -8.91 -18.21
C ALA A 3 -2.79 -9.75 -19.39
N GLU A 4 -3.63 -10.06 -20.38
CA GLU A 4 -3.26 -10.87 -21.58
C GLU A 4 -2.16 -10.22 -22.45
N GLN A 5 -1.93 -8.91 -22.30
CA GLN A 5 -0.82 -8.18 -22.94
C GLN A 5 -0.22 -7.17 -21.96
N SER A 6 1.12 -7.07 -21.95
CA SER A 6 1.82 -6.01 -21.24
C SER A 6 1.44 -4.66 -21.83
N VAL A 7 0.94 -3.74 -21.01
CA VAL A 7 0.69 -2.35 -21.44
C VAL A 7 2.05 -1.72 -21.80
N GLY A 8 2.12 -0.99 -22.91
CA GLY A 8 3.38 -0.38 -23.37
C GLY A 8 3.99 0.57 -22.33
N SER A 9 5.32 0.81 -22.42
CA SER A 9 6.09 1.58 -21.43
C SER A 9 5.49 2.95 -21.10
N TYR A 10 4.93 3.63 -22.09
CA TYR A 10 4.22 4.90 -21.92
C TYR A 10 3.11 4.84 -20.85
N TYR A 11 2.30 3.79 -20.85
CA TYR A 11 1.21 3.65 -19.88
C TYR A 11 1.73 3.22 -18.51
N VAL A 12 2.81 2.43 -18.47
CA VAL A 12 3.46 2.06 -17.21
C VAL A 12 4.00 3.29 -16.50
N ASP A 13 4.61 4.21 -17.23
CA ASP A 13 5.14 5.46 -16.65
C ASP A 13 4.01 6.34 -16.10
N ILE A 14 2.90 6.48 -16.84
CA ILE A 14 1.70 7.19 -16.34
C ILE A 14 1.17 6.53 -15.07
N ILE A 15 1.05 5.19 -15.04
CA ILE A 15 0.57 4.47 -13.85
C ILE A 15 1.50 4.73 -12.65
N LYS A 16 2.81 4.72 -12.86
CA LYS A 16 3.78 5.01 -11.80
C LYS A 16 3.63 6.42 -11.26
N GLU A 17 3.45 7.40 -12.13
CA GLU A 17 3.27 8.80 -11.74
C GLU A 17 1.95 9.03 -11.01
N GLU A 18 0.83 8.57 -11.57
CA GLU A 18 -0.51 8.79 -11.01
C GLU A 18 -0.74 8.05 -9.69
N LEU A 19 -0.22 6.83 -9.56
CA LEU A 19 -0.34 6.04 -8.33
C LEU A 19 0.83 6.24 -7.35
N ASN A 20 1.84 7.03 -7.72
CA ASN A 20 3.08 7.20 -6.97
C ASN A 20 3.72 5.85 -6.54
N VAL A 21 3.79 4.91 -7.48
CA VAL A 21 4.40 3.57 -7.25
C VAL A 21 5.78 3.49 -7.88
N LYS A 22 6.72 2.85 -7.18
CA LYS A 22 8.11 2.71 -7.65
C LYS A 22 8.25 1.75 -8.83
N GLU A 23 7.51 0.64 -8.78
CA GLU A 23 7.62 -0.45 -9.75
C GLU A 23 6.24 -0.99 -10.11
N VAL A 24 6.06 -1.39 -11.37
CA VAL A 24 4.86 -2.08 -11.85
C VAL A 24 5.32 -3.42 -12.41
N ARG A 25 4.77 -4.52 -11.87
CA ARG A 25 5.05 -5.88 -12.33
C ARG A 25 3.82 -6.52 -12.94
N PHE A 26 4.02 -7.19 -14.06
CA PHE A 26 3.00 -8.01 -14.71
C PHE A 26 3.24 -9.48 -14.35
N THR A 27 2.17 -10.17 -13.94
CA THR A 27 2.23 -11.59 -13.57
C THR A 27 0.93 -12.25 -13.99
N ASP A 28 1.03 -13.45 -14.54
CA ASP A 28 -0.13 -14.32 -14.81
C ASP A 28 -0.63 -15.02 -13.55
N ASP A 29 0.16 -14.95 -12.47
CA ASP A 29 -0.15 -15.53 -11.19
C ASP A 29 -0.08 -14.49 -10.07
N VAL A 30 -1.25 -14.13 -9.53
CA VAL A 30 -1.38 -13.20 -8.41
C VAL A 30 -1.45 -13.92 -7.06
N ARG A 31 -1.37 -15.26 -7.03
CA ARG A 31 -1.45 -16.09 -5.81
C ARG A 31 -0.35 -15.78 -4.78
N ASP A 32 0.74 -15.17 -5.21
CA ASP A 32 1.77 -14.67 -4.30
C ASP A 32 1.24 -13.52 -3.42
N PHE A 33 0.27 -12.75 -3.91
CA PHE A 33 -0.26 -11.54 -3.28
C PHE A 33 -1.73 -11.65 -2.86
N THR A 34 -2.43 -12.65 -3.36
CA THR A 34 -3.82 -12.97 -3.03
C THR A 34 -3.92 -14.34 -2.37
N SER A 35 -4.97 -14.53 -1.58
CA SER A 35 -5.40 -15.84 -1.10
C SER A 35 -6.74 -16.19 -1.75
N TYR A 36 -7.16 -17.44 -1.62
CA TYR A 36 -8.56 -17.81 -1.86
C TYR A 36 -9.30 -17.92 -0.54
N THR A 37 -10.59 -17.63 -0.55
CA THR A 37 -11.50 -18.03 0.51
C THR A 37 -12.59 -18.90 -0.06
N PHE A 38 -12.98 -19.90 0.71
CA PHE A 38 -13.97 -20.88 0.31
C PHE A 38 -15.21 -20.72 1.18
N LYS A 39 -16.37 -20.64 0.54
CA LYS A 39 -17.68 -20.68 1.21
C LYS A 39 -18.50 -21.82 0.61
N PRO A 40 -19.29 -22.54 1.41
CA PRO A 40 -20.12 -23.61 0.86
C PRO A 40 -21.26 -23.03 0.02
N GLN A 41 -21.46 -23.58 -1.17
CA GLN A 41 -22.63 -23.28 -2.00
C GLN A 41 -23.86 -23.93 -1.38
N LEU A 42 -24.69 -23.14 -0.71
CA LEU A 42 -25.82 -23.66 0.07
C LEU A 42 -26.81 -24.47 -0.77
N ARG A 43 -26.94 -24.16 -2.07
CA ARG A 43 -27.84 -24.88 -2.98
C ARG A 43 -27.44 -26.35 -3.18
N THR A 44 -26.16 -26.67 -3.15
CA THR A 44 -25.65 -28.03 -3.41
C THR A 44 -25.19 -28.72 -2.11
N VAL A 45 -24.54 -27.98 -1.21
CA VAL A 45 -24.01 -28.48 0.06
C VAL A 45 -25.13 -28.66 1.10
N GLY A 46 -26.14 -27.79 1.11
CA GLY A 46 -27.24 -27.84 2.07
C GLY A 46 -28.01 -29.18 2.09
N PRO A 47 -28.47 -29.70 0.93
CA PRO A 47 -29.16 -30.99 0.86
C PRO A 47 -28.30 -32.20 1.26
N LYS A 48 -26.99 -32.16 0.96
CA LYS A 48 -26.06 -33.28 1.24
C LYS A 48 -25.59 -33.29 2.69
N TYR A 49 -25.24 -32.12 3.23
CA TYR A 49 -24.48 -31.98 4.47
C TYR A 49 -25.14 -31.04 5.50
N GLY A 50 -26.46 -30.82 5.42
CA GLY A 50 -27.17 -29.84 6.25
C GLY A 50 -26.88 -29.92 7.76
N LYS A 51 -26.66 -31.12 8.31
CA LYS A 51 -26.28 -31.32 9.73
C LYS A 51 -24.85 -30.89 10.06
N SER A 52 -23.93 -30.99 9.09
CA SER A 52 -22.51 -30.65 9.22
C SER A 52 -22.17 -29.26 8.65
N LEU A 53 -23.16 -28.53 8.12
CA LEU A 53 -22.95 -27.26 7.41
C LEU A 53 -22.20 -26.21 8.25
N GLY A 54 -22.48 -26.14 9.56
CA GLY A 54 -21.75 -25.25 10.47
C GLY A 54 -20.27 -25.58 10.53
N ALA A 55 -19.94 -26.86 10.80
CA ALA A 55 -18.55 -27.33 10.84
C ALA A 55 -17.83 -27.23 9.49
N ILE A 56 -18.55 -27.38 8.37
CA ILE A 56 -17.98 -27.16 7.03
C ILE A 56 -17.60 -25.69 6.85
N LYS A 57 -18.45 -24.75 7.28
CA LYS A 57 -18.13 -23.31 7.20
C LYS A 57 -16.88 -22.97 8.02
N GLU A 58 -16.78 -23.48 9.24
CA GLU A 58 -15.61 -23.26 10.11
C GLU A 58 -14.34 -23.82 9.47
N TYR A 59 -14.38 -25.07 8.99
CA TYR A 59 -13.23 -25.68 8.31
C TYR A 59 -12.77 -24.86 7.09
N LEU A 60 -13.70 -24.43 6.23
CA LEU A 60 -13.39 -23.65 5.04
C LEU A 60 -12.87 -22.24 5.36
N GLN A 61 -13.16 -21.69 6.55
CA GLN A 61 -12.65 -20.40 7.00
C GLN A 61 -11.21 -20.46 7.51
N GLU A 62 -10.80 -21.58 8.13
CA GLU A 62 -9.47 -21.76 8.73
C GLU A 62 -8.44 -22.39 7.76
N LEU A 63 -8.94 -22.93 6.65
CA LEU A 63 -8.18 -23.51 5.56
C LEU A 63 -7.19 -22.52 4.92
N ASP A 64 -5.98 -23.01 4.59
CA ASP A 64 -5.09 -22.32 3.65
C ASP A 64 -5.70 -22.34 2.24
N GLY A 65 -6.22 -21.19 1.82
CA GLY A 65 -6.95 -21.09 0.56
C GLY A 65 -6.13 -21.40 -0.68
N ASN A 66 -4.83 -21.08 -0.69
CA ASN A 66 -3.99 -21.36 -1.85
C ASN A 66 -3.73 -22.85 -1.97
N ALA A 67 -3.38 -23.51 -0.85
CA ALA A 67 -3.20 -24.96 -0.81
C ALA A 67 -4.49 -25.71 -1.19
N ALA A 68 -5.65 -25.26 -0.72
CA ALA A 68 -6.94 -25.85 -1.11
C ALA A 68 -7.26 -25.67 -2.58
N MET A 69 -6.97 -24.50 -3.15
CA MET A 69 -7.22 -24.26 -4.57
C MET A 69 -6.33 -25.16 -5.45
N ASP A 70 -5.07 -25.37 -5.05
CA ASP A 70 -4.16 -26.30 -5.72
C ASP A 70 -4.67 -27.74 -5.65
N GLU A 71 -5.07 -28.20 -4.45
CA GLU A 71 -5.66 -29.54 -4.28
C GLU A 71 -6.94 -29.71 -5.13
N LEU A 72 -7.81 -28.71 -5.16
CA LEU A 72 -9.04 -28.72 -5.94
C LEU A 72 -8.78 -28.73 -7.45
N ASN A 73 -7.71 -28.10 -7.92
CA ASN A 73 -7.30 -28.12 -9.31
C ASN A 73 -6.64 -29.46 -9.72
N GLU A 74 -5.86 -30.06 -8.83
CA GLU A 74 -5.14 -31.31 -9.09
C GLU A 74 -6.06 -32.53 -8.99
N LYS A 75 -6.87 -32.61 -7.92
CA LYS A 75 -7.71 -33.77 -7.61
C LYS A 75 -9.17 -33.60 -8.01
N GLY A 76 -9.62 -32.37 -8.27
CA GLY A 76 -11.01 -32.05 -8.61
C GLY A 76 -11.95 -31.90 -7.41
N GLU A 77 -11.48 -32.20 -6.20
CA GLU A 77 -12.28 -32.22 -4.98
C GLU A 77 -11.44 -31.95 -3.72
N LEU A 78 -12.05 -31.33 -2.71
CA LEU A 78 -11.52 -31.19 -1.36
C LEU A 78 -12.15 -32.26 -0.46
N ARG A 79 -11.32 -33.08 0.19
CA ARG A 79 -11.76 -34.11 1.14
C ARG A 79 -11.30 -33.77 2.55
N PHE A 80 -12.25 -33.71 3.48
CA PHE A 80 -11.95 -33.42 4.88
C PHE A 80 -13.05 -33.98 5.79
N THR A 81 -12.80 -33.99 7.10
CA THR A 81 -13.79 -34.41 8.10
C THR A 81 -14.35 -33.19 8.82
N ALA A 82 -15.68 -33.03 8.82
CA ALA A 82 -16.36 -31.92 9.51
C ALA A 82 -17.64 -32.42 10.18
N GLY A 83 -17.84 -32.04 11.45
CA GLY A 83 -19.02 -32.46 12.22
C GLY A 83 -19.14 -33.98 12.37
N GLY A 84 -18.02 -34.71 12.37
CA GLY A 84 -17.98 -36.17 12.50
C GLY A 84 -18.33 -36.96 11.23
N ALA A 85 -18.45 -36.30 10.08
CA ALA A 85 -18.68 -36.94 8.79
C ALA A 85 -17.56 -36.62 7.80
N GLU A 86 -17.27 -37.57 6.90
CA GLU A 86 -16.41 -37.31 5.74
C GLU A 86 -17.18 -36.44 4.73
N VAL A 87 -16.57 -35.32 4.35
CA VAL A 87 -17.11 -34.32 3.44
C VAL A 87 -16.22 -34.27 2.19
N VAL A 88 -16.86 -34.31 1.03
CA VAL A 88 -16.19 -34.20 -0.28
C VAL A 88 -16.87 -33.08 -1.06
N LEU A 89 -16.13 -32.01 -1.33
CA LEU A 89 -16.64 -30.84 -2.05
C LEU A 89 -15.90 -30.65 -3.37
N THR A 90 -16.66 -30.53 -4.46
CA THR A 90 -16.13 -30.16 -5.78
C THR A 90 -16.20 -28.64 -5.99
N LYS A 91 -15.65 -28.13 -7.10
CA LYS A 91 -15.77 -26.69 -7.45
C LYS A 91 -17.23 -26.20 -7.47
N GLU A 92 -18.17 -27.02 -7.90
CA GLU A 92 -19.60 -26.64 -7.96
C GLU A 92 -20.24 -26.52 -6.57
N ASP A 93 -19.64 -27.15 -5.56
CA ASP A 93 -20.07 -27.09 -4.18
C ASP A 93 -19.48 -25.89 -3.41
N LEU A 94 -18.61 -25.10 -4.06
CA LEU A 94 -17.84 -24.04 -3.44
C LEU A 94 -18.08 -22.70 -4.14
N LEU A 95 -18.29 -21.67 -3.34
CA LEU A 95 -18.09 -20.28 -3.75
C LEU A 95 -16.65 -19.93 -3.40
N ILE A 96 -15.87 -19.62 -4.44
CA ILE A 96 -14.43 -19.33 -4.32
C ILE A 96 -14.27 -17.84 -4.61
N ASP A 97 -13.83 -17.09 -3.60
CA ASP A 97 -13.52 -15.67 -3.72
C ASP A 97 -12.00 -15.48 -3.62
N VAL A 98 -11.44 -14.58 -4.43
CA VAL A 98 -10.06 -14.11 -4.25
C VAL A 98 -10.05 -13.07 -3.15
N THR A 99 -9.15 -13.20 -2.18
CA THR A 99 -8.97 -12.26 -1.08
C THR A 99 -7.56 -11.70 -1.03
N GLN A 100 -7.43 -10.55 -0.38
CA GLN A 100 -6.16 -9.85 -0.20
C GLN A 100 -5.33 -10.52 0.90
N LYS A 101 -4.02 -10.69 0.69
CA LYS A 101 -3.08 -10.98 1.79
C LYS A 101 -2.80 -9.71 2.58
N GLU A 102 -2.42 -9.86 3.85
CA GLU A 102 -2.00 -8.72 4.67
C GLU A 102 -0.83 -7.96 4.02
N GLY A 103 -0.88 -6.62 4.06
CA GLY A 103 0.09 -5.75 3.39
C GLY A 103 -0.10 -5.64 1.87
N PHE A 104 -1.13 -6.27 1.30
CA PHE A 104 -1.49 -6.14 -0.11
C PHE A 104 -2.95 -5.71 -0.24
N MET A 105 -3.23 -4.85 -1.21
CA MET A 105 -4.58 -4.52 -1.64
C MET A 105 -4.79 -5.00 -3.06
N SER A 106 -5.91 -5.66 -3.34
CA SER A 106 -6.22 -6.18 -4.67
C SER A 106 -7.62 -5.80 -5.11
N GLU A 107 -7.74 -5.34 -6.34
CA GLU A 107 -9.00 -5.06 -7.02
C GLU A 107 -9.06 -5.87 -8.32
N GLU A 108 -10.22 -6.44 -8.61
CA GLU A 108 -10.48 -7.20 -9.83
C GLU A 108 -11.63 -6.54 -10.60
N ASP A 109 -11.36 -6.18 -11.85
CA ASP A 109 -12.39 -5.65 -12.75
C ASP A 109 -12.16 -6.17 -14.18
N TYR A 110 -13.25 -6.55 -14.86
CA TYR A 110 -13.23 -7.13 -16.22
C TYR A 110 -12.15 -8.20 -16.49
N GLY A 111 -11.82 -9.04 -15.49
CA GLY A 111 -10.81 -10.09 -15.60
C GLY A 111 -9.36 -9.62 -15.44
N ILE A 112 -9.15 -8.36 -15.04
CA ILE A 112 -7.86 -7.78 -14.69
C ILE A 112 -7.78 -7.66 -13.18
N THR A 113 -6.74 -8.24 -12.58
CA THR A 113 -6.44 -8.07 -11.16
C THR A 113 -5.25 -7.12 -10.99
N VAL A 114 -5.47 -6.03 -10.26
CA VAL A 114 -4.43 -5.11 -9.80
C VAL A 114 -4.14 -5.42 -8.34
N VAL A 115 -2.86 -5.51 -7.99
CA VAL A 115 -2.42 -5.70 -6.61
C VAL A 115 -1.41 -4.60 -6.27
N ILE A 116 -1.62 -3.92 -5.16
CA ILE A 116 -0.77 -2.86 -4.61
C ILE A 116 -0.15 -3.37 -3.31
N ASP A 117 1.18 -3.34 -3.23
CA ASP A 117 1.91 -3.55 -1.98
C ASP A 117 1.81 -2.28 -1.14
N THR A 118 1.24 -2.39 0.06
CA THR A 118 1.02 -1.27 0.99
C THR A 118 2.00 -1.27 2.17
N ASN A 119 3.01 -2.16 2.14
CA ASN A 119 4.03 -2.19 3.18
C ASN A 119 4.95 -0.97 3.09
N LEU A 120 5.04 -0.20 4.17
CA LEU A 120 5.94 0.93 4.27
C LEU A 120 7.33 0.47 4.73
N THR A 121 8.33 0.69 3.88
CA THR A 121 9.73 0.56 4.29
C THR A 121 10.22 1.84 4.97
N PRO A 122 11.30 1.79 5.78
CA PRO A 122 11.91 3.00 6.35
C PRO A 122 12.25 4.06 5.30
N GLU A 123 12.75 3.64 4.14
CA GLU A 123 13.11 4.53 3.05
C GLU A 123 11.88 5.24 2.46
N LEU A 124 10.75 4.53 2.29
CA LEU A 124 9.48 5.13 1.83
C LEU A 124 8.91 6.11 2.86
N MET A 125 9.05 5.81 4.15
CA MET A 125 8.66 6.74 5.21
C MET A 125 9.50 8.02 5.17
N ASP A 126 10.81 7.90 5.02
CA ASP A 126 11.72 9.04 4.92
C ASP A 126 11.42 9.91 3.69
N GLU A 127 11.18 9.30 2.54
CA GLU A 127 10.72 10.03 1.34
C GLU A 127 9.40 10.76 1.58
N GLY A 128 8.45 10.13 2.27
CA GLY A 128 7.18 10.74 2.67
C GLY A 128 7.37 11.95 3.60
N TYR A 129 8.26 11.85 4.58
CA TYR A 129 8.64 12.97 5.44
C TYR A 129 9.28 14.11 4.65
N VAL A 130 10.21 13.81 3.74
CA VAL A 130 10.84 14.81 2.86
C VAL A 130 9.82 15.53 2.01
N ALA A 131 8.90 14.80 1.38
CA ALA A 131 7.85 15.38 0.54
C ALA A 131 6.95 16.33 1.34
N GLU A 132 6.56 15.93 2.54
CA GLU A 132 5.72 16.75 3.41
C GLU A 132 6.46 17.99 3.93
N ILE A 133 7.74 17.87 4.28
CA ILE A 133 8.58 19.02 4.68
C ILE A 133 8.69 20.04 3.53
N ILE A 134 8.94 19.58 2.30
CA ILE A 134 8.96 20.45 1.11
C ILE A 134 7.61 21.15 0.94
N SER A 135 6.50 20.41 1.07
CA SER A 135 5.14 20.96 1.01
C SER A 135 4.92 22.07 2.05
N LYS A 136 5.37 21.87 3.29
CA LYS A 136 5.26 22.88 4.35
C LYS A 136 6.16 24.09 4.12
N ILE A 137 7.40 23.90 3.67
CA ILE A 137 8.28 25.03 3.28
C ILE A 137 7.61 25.86 2.20
N GLN A 138 7.09 25.24 1.15
CA GLN A 138 6.39 25.93 0.05
C GLN A 138 5.12 26.63 0.52
N THR A 139 4.40 26.04 1.48
CA THR A 139 3.23 26.66 2.10
C THR A 139 3.64 27.90 2.90
N THR A 140 4.68 27.81 3.74
CA THR A 140 5.22 28.94 4.49
C THR A 140 5.67 30.05 3.55
N ARG A 141 6.38 29.75 2.45
CA ARG A 141 6.76 30.74 1.42
C ARG A 141 5.57 31.53 0.88
N LYS A 142 4.48 30.83 0.52
CA LYS A 142 3.25 31.46 0.02
C LYS A 142 2.61 32.34 1.09
N GLU A 143 2.56 31.88 2.35
CA GLU A 143 1.99 32.65 3.46
C GLU A 143 2.74 33.98 3.69
N ILE A 144 4.06 34.01 3.46
CA ILE A 144 4.89 35.21 3.63
C ILE A 144 5.10 36.00 2.32
N GLY A 145 4.40 35.63 1.24
CA GLY A 145 4.42 36.35 -0.03
C GLY A 145 5.71 36.22 -0.85
N LEU A 146 6.49 35.15 -0.66
CA LEU A 146 7.66 34.89 -1.49
C LEU A 146 7.29 34.24 -2.82
N GLU A 147 8.04 34.59 -3.86
CA GLU A 147 7.92 33.96 -5.17
C GLU A 147 8.68 32.63 -5.19
N VAL A 148 8.28 31.69 -6.06
CA VAL A 148 8.91 30.36 -6.17
C VAL A 148 10.39 30.45 -6.55
N MET A 149 10.79 31.50 -7.29
CA MET A 149 12.15 31.73 -7.76
C MET A 149 13.06 32.39 -6.72
N ASP A 150 12.50 32.84 -5.59
CA ASP A 150 13.30 33.47 -4.53
C ASP A 150 14.25 32.45 -3.89
N HIS A 151 15.48 32.85 -3.62
CA HIS A 151 16.39 32.07 -2.80
C HIS A 151 16.05 32.28 -1.32
N ILE A 152 16.04 31.19 -0.57
CA ILE A 152 15.60 31.20 0.82
C ILE A 152 16.62 30.57 1.76
N ARG A 153 16.52 30.92 3.03
CA ARG A 153 17.08 30.15 4.14
C ARG A 153 15.94 29.49 4.90
N VAL A 154 16.10 28.21 5.23
CA VAL A 154 15.11 27.42 5.98
C VAL A 154 15.67 27.15 7.38
N SER A 155 14.83 27.24 8.41
CA SER A 155 15.16 26.74 9.75
C SER A 155 14.24 25.61 10.16
N LEU A 156 14.80 24.58 10.80
CA LEU A 156 14.09 23.43 11.33
C LEU A 156 14.43 23.23 12.81
N THR A 157 13.41 23.29 13.66
CA THR A 157 13.53 23.11 15.12
C THR A 157 12.47 22.11 15.59
N GLY A 158 12.80 21.23 16.54
CA GLY A 158 11.86 20.23 17.08
C GLY A 158 12.32 18.80 16.86
N SER A 159 11.50 17.96 16.20
CA SER A 159 11.71 16.51 16.08
C SER A 159 13.11 16.14 15.55
N ASP A 160 13.93 15.50 16.39
CA ASP A 160 15.27 15.00 16.02
C ASP A 160 15.20 13.96 14.90
N LYS A 161 14.13 13.16 14.87
CA LYS A 161 13.87 12.19 13.80
C LYS A 161 13.76 12.90 12.44
N LEU A 162 12.94 13.94 12.34
CA LEU A 162 12.75 14.67 11.09
C LEU A 162 14.02 15.44 10.69
N LYS A 163 14.76 15.99 11.67
CA LYS A 163 16.05 16.63 11.38
C LYS A 163 17.05 15.63 10.78
N ALA A 164 17.17 14.42 11.33
CA ALA A 164 18.03 13.38 10.77
C ALA A 164 17.62 12.96 9.35
N VAL A 165 16.32 12.87 9.07
CA VAL A 165 15.81 12.62 7.70
C VAL A 165 16.24 13.73 6.74
N VAL A 166 16.11 15.00 7.15
CA VAL A 166 16.53 16.15 6.35
C VAL A 166 18.04 16.17 6.15
N GLU A 167 18.84 15.87 7.18
CA GLU A 167 20.30 15.78 7.08
C GLU A 167 20.75 14.75 6.03
N ASN A 168 20.05 13.62 5.92
CA ASN A 168 20.31 12.60 4.90
C ASN A 168 19.81 12.98 3.49
N GLN A 169 18.96 14.01 3.37
CA GLN A 169 18.24 14.39 2.15
C GLN A 169 18.34 15.89 1.84
N VAL A 170 19.43 16.54 2.27
CA VAL A 170 19.62 17.99 2.13
C VAL A 170 19.53 18.43 0.67
N GLU A 171 20.30 17.82 -0.22
CA GLU A 171 20.41 18.23 -1.63
C GLU A 171 19.06 18.16 -2.39
N PRO A 172 18.28 17.07 -2.30
CA PRO A 172 16.94 17.04 -2.89
C PRO A 172 16.00 18.12 -2.36
N ILE A 173 16.05 18.41 -1.05
CA ILE A 173 15.21 19.43 -0.42
C ILE A 173 15.61 20.81 -0.90
N THR A 174 16.88 21.18 -0.73
CA THR A 174 17.40 22.52 -1.07
C THR A 174 17.21 22.82 -2.55
N THR A 175 17.44 21.84 -3.43
CA THR A 175 17.19 21.96 -4.87
C THR A 175 15.72 22.24 -5.17
N LYS A 176 14.79 21.48 -4.57
CA LYS A 176 13.35 21.64 -4.83
C LYS A 176 12.77 22.95 -4.28
N VAL A 177 13.34 23.49 -3.21
CA VAL A 177 12.83 24.72 -2.57
C VAL A 177 13.71 25.95 -2.79
N LEU A 178 14.74 25.89 -3.64
CA LEU A 178 15.74 26.95 -3.84
C LEU A 178 16.27 27.51 -2.50
N ALA A 179 16.62 26.61 -1.58
CA ALA A 179 17.18 27.00 -0.30
C ALA A 179 18.72 26.98 -0.36
N ASP A 180 19.35 28.10 0.00
CA ASP A 180 20.82 28.18 0.04
C ASP A 180 21.39 27.60 1.34
N ALA A 181 20.56 27.47 2.38
CA ALA A 181 20.95 26.87 3.65
C ALA A 181 19.74 26.33 4.43
N ILE A 182 19.99 25.25 5.19
CA ILE A 182 19.11 24.72 6.22
C ILE A 182 19.81 24.88 7.56
N LEU A 183 19.16 25.56 8.50
CA LEU A 183 19.63 25.72 9.87
C LEU A 183 18.85 24.78 10.79
N PHE A 184 19.56 24.06 11.66
CA PHE A 184 18.95 23.22 12.68
C PHE A 184 18.97 23.92 14.05
N ASP A 185 17.89 23.75 14.81
CA ASP A 185 17.75 24.24 16.20
C ASP A 185 17.96 25.75 16.37
N THR A 186 17.68 26.51 15.31
CA THR A 186 17.78 27.96 15.28
C THR A 186 16.61 28.51 14.49
N ASP A 187 15.68 29.20 15.14
CA ASP A 187 14.53 29.80 14.45
C ASP A 187 14.93 31.02 13.61
N VAL A 188 14.46 31.08 12.37
CA VAL A 188 14.46 32.32 11.56
C VAL A 188 13.09 33.02 11.64
N LYS A 189 12.95 34.16 10.96
CA LYS A 189 11.66 34.86 10.89
C LYS A 189 10.58 33.95 10.29
N ASN A 190 9.34 34.18 10.72
CA ASN A 190 8.15 33.44 10.24
C ASN A 190 8.14 31.94 10.59
N ALA A 191 8.92 31.51 11.59
CA ALA A 191 8.89 30.13 12.08
C ALA A 191 7.52 29.74 12.66
N LYS A 192 6.96 28.64 12.16
CA LYS A 192 5.64 28.11 12.54
C LYS A 192 5.73 26.59 12.75
N GLU A 193 4.97 26.09 13.70
CA GLU A 193 4.85 24.65 13.96
C GLU A 193 3.95 23.99 12.90
N TRP A 194 4.41 22.88 12.36
CA TRP A 194 3.71 22.02 11.43
C TRP A 194 3.66 20.59 11.96
N ASP A 195 2.57 19.90 11.66
CA ASP A 195 2.47 18.45 11.77
C ASP A 195 2.96 17.83 10.46
N ILE A 196 4.00 16.99 10.57
CA ILE A 196 4.60 16.25 9.47
C ILE A 196 4.32 14.76 9.74
N ASN A 197 3.17 14.29 9.26
CA ASN A 197 2.73 12.89 9.42
C ASN A 197 2.80 12.37 10.87
N GLY A 198 2.32 13.18 11.82
CA GLY A 198 2.26 12.89 13.25
C GLY A 198 3.47 13.39 14.06
N GLU A 199 4.52 13.87 13.41
CA GLU A 199 5.71 14.45 14.04
C GLU A 199 5.65 15.99 14.00
N LYS A 200 6.00 16.66 15.10
CA LYS A 200 5.98 18.12 15.15
C LYS A 200 7.31 18.71 14.71
N LEU A 201 7.26 19.60 13.71
CA LEU A 201 8.42 20.34 13.23
C LEU A 201 8.11 21.82 13.11
N ARG A 202 8.95 22.65 13.72
CA ARG A 202 8.88 24.10 13.55
C ARG A 202 9.74 24.49 12.34
N ILE A 203 9.10 25.05 11.33
CA ILE A 203 9.72 25.43 10.05
C ILE A 203 9.67 26.94 9.92
N GLY A 204 10.82 27.57 9.72
CA GLY A 204 10.95 28.99 9.39
C GLY A 204 11.55 29.19 8.01
N VAL A 205 11.13 30.27 7.35
CA VAL A 205 11.58 30.63 6.00
C VAL A 205 11.86 32.12 5.94
N GLU A 206 13.05 32.47 5.46
CA GLU A 206 13.45 33.86 5.18
C GLU A 206 14.05 33.97 3.78
N LYS A 207 13.77 35.10 3.11
CA LYS A 207 14.41 35.42 1.84
C LYS A 207 15.85 35.87 2.07
N ILE A 208 16.73 35.48 1.16
CA ILE A 208 18.14 35.93 1.12
C ILE A 208 18.26 37.18 0.23
#